data_AF-A0A248UE70-F1
#
_entry.id   AF-A0A248UE70-F1
#
_cell.length_a   1.000
_cell.length_b   1.000
_cell.length_c   1.000
_cell.angle_alpha   90.00
_cell.angle_beta   90.00
_cell.angle_gamma   90.00
#
_symmetry.space_group_name_H-M   'P 1'
#
loop_
_entity.id
_entity.type
_entity.pdbx_description
1 polymer ?
#
loop_
_entity_poly.entity_id
_entity_poly.type
_entity_poly.pdbx_seq_one_letter_code
_entity_poly.pdbx_strand_id
1 'polypeptide(L)' 'MKSVTTYADANVRREFKGKNGLVASGTGIGNDMGGTRYDVGVGVVARVSENVSLFGRGAVEFGGSTNAAGKVSGGLKITW' A
#
# COMPACT_ATOMS: atom_id res chain seq x y z
N MET A 1 -25.76 0.26 -15.19
CA MET A 1 -25.28 -1.12 -15.47
C MET A 1 -24.42 -1.61 -14.32
N LYS A 2 -24.60 -2.86 -13.86
CA LYS A 2 -23.75 -3.49 -12.84
C LYS A 2 -22.54 -4.14 -13.52
N SER A 3 -21.35 -4.00 -12.96
CA SER A 3 -20.13 -4.57 -13.55
C SER A 3 -19.13 -4.98 -12.47
N VAL A 4 -18.29 -5.97 -12.79
CA VAL A 4 -17.18 -6.40 -11.92
C VAL A 4 -15.90 -6.38 -12.76
N THR A 5 -14.87 -5.73 -12.26
CA THR A 5 -13.55 -5.66 -12.87
C THR A 5 -12.53 -6.19 -11.88
N THR A 6 -11.78 -7.20 -12.28
CA THR A 6 -10.63 -7.70 -11.52
C THR A 6 -9.33 -7.11 -12.07
N TYR A 7 -8.34 -6.95 -11.21
CA TYR A 7 -7.02 -6.47 -11.60
C TYR A 7 -5.93 -7.13 -10.74
N ALA A 8 -4.71 -7.14 -11.27
CA ALA A 8 -3.49 -7.48 -10.56
C ALA A 8 -2.50 -6.34 -10.75
N ASP A 9 -1.69 -6.09 -9.73
CA ASP A 9 -0.70 -5.02 -9.75
C ASP A 9 0.58 -5.44 -9.01
N ALA A 10 1.71 -4.91 -9.48
CA ALA A 10 3.02 -5.13 -8.88
C ALA A 10 3.79 -3.82 -8.89
N ASN A 11 4.16 -3.35 -7.70
CA ASN A 11 4.80 -2.07 -7.49
C ASN A 11 6.15 -2.23 -6.82
N VAL A 12 7.10 -1.38 -7.20
CA VAL A 12 8.38 -1.19 -6.53
C VAL A 12 8.40 0.21 -5.94
N ARG A 13 8.56 0.32 -4.62
CA ARG A 13 8.61 1.58 -3.89
C ARG A 13 10.00 1.73 -3.28
N ARG A 14 10.65 2.85 -3.56
CA ARG A 14 11.97 3.18 -2.97
C ARG A 14 11.81 4.35 -2.01
N GLU A 15 12.20 4.17 -0.76
CA GLU A 15 12.22 5.24 0.23
C GLU A 15 13.52 6.04 0.09
N PHE A 16 13.41 7.30 -0.36
CA PHE A 16 14.57 8.17 -0.64
C PHE A 16 15.04 8.98 0.59
N LYS A 17 14.22 9.08 1.64
CA LYS A 17 14.52 9.86 2.86
C LYS A 17 14.75 8.89 4.03
N GLY A 18 15.85 8.14 3.96
CA GLY A 18 16.11 6.96 4.79
C GLY A 18 16.70 7.21 6.18
N LYS A 19 16.55 8.40 6.77
CA LYS A 19 17.04 8.63 8.14
C LYS A 19 15.97 9.29 8.97
N ASN A 20 15.46 8.54 9.95
CA ASN A 20 14.67 9.10 11.03
C ASN A 20 15.49 8.94 12.30
N GLY A 21 15.91 10.05 12.88
CA GLY A 21 16.77 10.02 14.05
C GLY A 21 16.73 11.33 14.82
N LEU A 22 16.93 11.21 16.11
CA LEU A 22 17.08 12.31 17.06
C LEU A 22 18.55 12.34 17.48
N VAL A 23 19.11 13.54 17.64
CA VAL A 23 20.44 13.71 18.22
C VAL A 23 20.25 14.04 19.68
N ALA A 24 20.70 13.17 20.58
CA ALA A 24 20.67 13.39 22.03
C ALA A 24 22.10 13.31 22.58
N SER A 25 22.56 14.38 23.23
CA SER A 25 23.90 14.46 23.84
C SER A 25 25.05 14.01 22.92
N GLY A 26 25.02 14.43 21.65
CA GLY A 26 26.04 14.07 20.64
C GLY A 26 25.93 12.66 20.06
N THR A 27 25.01 11.84 20.57
CA THR A 27 24.74 10.49 20.05
C THR A 27 23.55 10.55 19.09
N GLY A 28 23.76 10.11 17.84
CA GLY A 28 22.68 9.93 16.87
C GLY A 28 21.88 8.68 17.19
N ILE A 29 20.63 8.85 17.62
CA ILE A 29 19.67 7.76 17.83
C ILE A 29 18.73 7.77 16.64
N GLY A 30 18.92 6.86 15.69
CA GLY A 30 18.06 6.81 14.51
C GLY A 30 17.99 5.42 13.90
N ASN A 31 16.93 5.19 13.14
CA ASN A 31 16.78 4.00 12.31
C ASN A 31 16.99 4.37 10.84
N ASP A 32 17.73 3.51 10.15
CA ASP A 32 17.77 3.53 8.69
C ASP A 32 16.40 3.08 8.18
N MET A 33 15.64 4.04 7.66
CA MET A 33 14.38 3.78 6.97
C MET A 33 14.61 3.65 5.46
N GLY A 34 15.86 3.70 5.00
CA GLY A 34 16.22 3.44 3.62
C GLY A 34 15.86 2.02 3.22
N GLY A 35 15.18 1.85 2.09
CA GLY A 35 14.80 0.53 1.62
C GLY A 35 14.06 0.56 0.29
N THR A 36 14.16 -0.56 -0.42
CA THR A 36 13.28 -0.86 -1.56
C THR A 36 12.25 -1.88 -1.10
N ARG A 37 10.98 -1.56 -1.32
CA ARG A 37 9.82 -2.32 -0.89
C ARG A 37 9.01 -2.73 -2.11
N TYR A 38 8.63 -3.98 -2.15
CA TYR A 38 7.83 -4.58 -3.21
C TYR A 38 6.42 -4.79 -2.69
N ASP A 39 5.42 -4.48 -3.49
CA ASP A 39 4.00 -4.65 -3.15
C ASP A 39 3.31 -5.31 -4.35
N VAL A 40 2.84 -6.54 -4.16
CA VAL A 40 2.17 -7.33 -5.20
C VAL A 40 0.77 -7.67 -4.71
N GLY A 41 -0.24 -7.38 -5.52
CA GLY A 41 -1.62 -7.54 -5.11
C GLY A 41 -2.58 -7.86 -6.24
N VAL A 42 -3.77 -8.27 -5.82
CA VAL A 42 -4.93 -8.50 -6.67
C VAL A 42 -6.12 -7.77 -6.08
N GLY A 43 -7.00 -7.27 -6.92
CA GLY A 43 -8.18 -6.55 -6.48
C GLY A 43 -9.37 -6.71 -7.39
N VAL A 44 -10.50 -6.24 -6.87
CA VAL A 44 -11.79 -6.24 -7.56
C VAL A 44 -12.46 -4.89 -7.35
N VAL A 45 -13.12 -4.40 -8.39
CA VAL A 45 -14.00 -3.24 -8.35
C VAL A 45 -15.37 -3.67 -8.85
N ALA A 46 -16.39 -3.52 -8.03
CA ALA A 46 -17.76 -3.84 -8.35
C ALA A 46 -18.60 -2.56 -8.42
N ARG A 47 -19.17 -2.27 -9.59
CA ARG A 47 -20.18 -1.22 -9.76
C ARG A 47 -21.54 -1.80 -9.41
N VAL A 48 -22.09 -1.39 -8.27
CA VAL A 48 -23.36 -1.91 -7.74
C VAL A 48 -24.56 -1.10 -8.26
N SER A 49 -24.34 0.19 -8.50
CA SER A 49 -25.32 1.13 -9.06
C SER A 49 -24.61 2.15 -9.97
N GLU A 50 -25.37 3.01 -10.65
CA GLU A 50 -24.81 4.12 -11.44
C GLU A 50 -23.90 5.01 -10.60
N ASN A 51 -24.25 5.21 -9.33
CA ASN A 51 -23.56 6.15 -8.44
C ASN A 51 -22.71 5.45 -7.37
N VAL A 52 -22.73 4.11 -7.30
CA VAL A 52 -22.12 3.35 -6.20
C VAL A 52 -21.19 2.27 -6.75
N SER A 53 -19.95 2.30 -6.27
CA SER A 53 -18.95 1.28 -6.54
C SER A 53 -18.25 0.83 -5.25
N LEU A 54 -17.95 -0.45 -5.17
CA LEU A 54 -17.17 -1.08 -4.10
C LEU A 54 -15.83 -1.51 -4.67
N PHE A 55 -14.78 -1.43 -3.88
CA PHE A 55 -13.49 -2.01 -4.25
C PHE A 55 -12.88 -2.78 -3.07
N GLY A 56 -12.13 -3.82 -3.39
CA GLY A 56 -11.33 -4.59 -2.45
C GLY A 56 -10.00 -4.98 -3.10
N ARG A 57 -8.94 -5.04 -2.32
CA ARG A 57 -7.60 -5.42 -2.74
C ARG A 57 -6.91 -6.21 -1.64
N GLY A 58 -6.35 -7.36 -1.99
CA GLY A 58 -5.41 -8.10 -1.16
C GLY A 58 -4.02 -8.00 -1.74
N ALA A 59 -3.02 -7.77 -0.90
CA ALA A 59 -1.63 -7.64 -1.33
C ALA A 59 -0.65 -8.19 -0.30
N VAL A 60 0.55 -8.51 -0.78
CA VAL A 60 1.69 -8.88 0.04
C VAL A 60 2.78 -7.86 -0.23
N GLU A 61 3.31 -7.29 0.85
CA GLU A 61 4.40 -6.34 0.81
C GLU A 61 5.65 -6.97 1.43
N PHE A 62 6.81 -6.85 0.76
CA PHE A 62 8.07 -7.43 1.22
C PHE A 62 9.27 -6.56 0.82
N GLY A 63 10.37 -6.65 1.58
CA GLY A 63 11.60 -5.89 1.33
C GLY A 63 11.73 -4.60 2.15
N GLY A 64 12.95 -4.04 2.15
CA GLY A 64 13.34 -2.92 3.02
C GLY A 64 13.52 -3.37 4.47
N SER A 65 13.18 -2.50 5.42
CA SER A 65 13.21 -2.77 6.88
C SER A 65 11.99 -3.56 7.37
N THR A 66 11.03 -3.87 6.48
CA THR A 66 9.79 -4.57 6.85
C THR A 66 9.83 -6.04 6.41
N ASN A 67 9.52 -6.94 7.34
CA ASN A 67 9.24 -8.35 7.04
C ASN A 67 7.97 -8.48 6.18
N ALA A 68 7.86 -9.60 5.44
CA ALA A 68 6.72 -9.87 4.58
C ALA A 68 5.39 -9.67 5.34
N ALA A 69 4.53 -8.78 4.83
CA ALA A 69 3.29 -8.38 5.49
C ALA A 69 2.12 -8.46 4.50
N GLY A 70 1.04 -9.12 4.93
CA GLY A 70 -0.23 -9.11 4.22
C GLY A 70 -0.98 -7.80 4.45
N LYS A 71 -1.56 -7.24 3.39
CA LYS A 71 -2.40 -6.05 3.42
C LYS A 71 -3.73 -6.35 2.75
N VAL A 72 -4.82 -5.97 3.41
CA VAL A 72 -6.16 -5.98 2.82
C VAL A 72 -6.69 -4.55 2.89
N SER A 73 -7.13 -4.02 1.76
CA SER A 73 -7.78 -2.72 1.68
C SER A 73 -9.08 -2.82 0.91
N GLY A 74 -10.02 -1.93 1.20
CA GLY A 74 -11.28 -1.87 0.50
C GLY A 74 -12.03 -0.61 0.84
N GLY A 75 -13.08 -0.33 0.10
CA GLY A 75 -13.89 0.86 0.31
C GLY A 75 -15.07 0.97 -0.63
N LEU A 76 -15.83 2.03 -0.41
CA LEU A 76 -17.00 2.42 -1.18
C LEU A 76 -16.69 3.77 -1.83
N LYS A 77 -17.03 3.91 -3.11
CA LYS A 77 -17.03 5.18 -3.83
C LYS A 77 -18.47 5.52 -4.24
N ILE A 78 -18.94 6.67 -3.78
CA ILE A 78 -20.20 7.30 -4.14
C ILE A 78 -19.89 8.47 -5.08
N THR A 79 -20.61 8.57 -6.19
CA THR A 79 -20.50 9.69 -7.15
C THR A 79 -21.83 10.44 -7.18
N TRP A 80 -21.81 11.76 -7.01
CA TRP A 80 -22.97 12.65 -7.04
C TRP A 80 -22.79 13.74 -8.10
#